data_AF-A0A7X0DCL0-F1
#
_entry.id   AF-A0A7X0DCL0-F1
#
_cell.length_a   1.000
_cell.length_b   1.000
_cell.length_c   1.000
_cell.angle_alpha   90.00
_cell.angle_beta   90.00
_cell.angle_gamma   90.00
#
_symmetry.space_group_name_H-M   'P 1'
#
loop_
_entity.id
_entity.type
_entity.pdbx_description
1 polymer ?
#
loop_
_entity_poly.entity_id
_entity_poly.type
_entity_poly.pdbx_seq_one_letter_code
_entity_poly.pdbx_strand_id
1 'polypeptide(L)' 'MRGRIPSDVLLRPEDLALLERVFAQVIPEHDTHPDELAMLLVRLFQDGVRSEEELLAAAERWFR' A
#
# COMPACT_ATOMS: atom_id res chain seq x y z
N MET A 1 -3.08 -2.94 21.88
CA MET A 1 -3.15 -4.16 21.06
C MET A 1 -2.07 -4.05 19.98
N ARG A 2 -0.98 -4.81 20.08
CA ARG A 2 0.06 -4.84 19.03
C ARG A 2 -0.47 -5.73 17.91
N GLY A 3 -0.93 -5.12 16.82
CA GLY A 3 -1.38 -5.85 15.64
C GLY A 3 -0.23 -6.67 15.07
N ARG A 4 -0.29 -7.99 15.22
CA ARG A 4 0.52 -8.87 14.39
C ARG A 4 -0.02 -8.75 12.97
N ILE A 5 0.83 -8.30 12.05
CA ILE A 5 0.58 -8.44 10.63
C ILE A 5 0.43 -9.95 10.37
N PRO A 6 -0.71 -10.45 9.85
CA PRO A 6 -0.81 -11.83 9.41
C PRO A 6 0.22 -12.01 8.29
N SER A 7 1.30 -12.74 8.59
CA SER A 7 2.54 -12.74 7.81
C SER A 7 2.51 -13.73 6.64
N ASP A 8 1.32 -14.14 6.19
CA ASP A 8 1.16 -15.20 5.20
C ASP A 8 1.16 -14.68 3.75
N VAL A 9 1.29 -13.36 3.57
CA VAL A 9 1.40 -12.77 2.24
C VAL A 9 2.83 -12.84 1.76
N LEU A 10 3.10 -13.89 1.00
CA LEU A 10 4.27 -13.94 0.11
C LEU A 10 4.06 -12.92 -1.00
N LEU A 11 4.71 -11.76 -0.87
CA LEU A 11 4.83 -10.79 -1.97
C LEU A 11 5.72 -11.41 -3.05
N ARG A 12 5.13 -11.72 -4.19
CA ARG A 12 5.91 -12.08 -5.37
C ARG A 12 6.56 -10.81 -5.95
N PRO A 13 7.60 -10.94 -6.78
CA PRO A 13 8.25 -9.78 -7.40
C PRO A 13 7.26 -8.86 -8.15
N GLU A 14 6.23 -9.43 -8.77
CA GLU A 14 5.22 -8.65 -9.51
C GLU A 14 4.31 -7.85 -8.56
N ASP A 15 4.03 -8.42 -7.39
CA ASP A 15 3.23 -7.79 -6.35
C ASP A 15 4.00 -6.60 -5.76
N LEU A 16 5.31 -6.76 -5.50
CA LEU A 16 6.17 -5.68 -5.04
C LEU A 16 6.26 -4.55 -6.07
N ALA A 17 6.45 -4.89 -7.35
CA ALA A 17 6.51 -3.90 -8.43
C ALA A 17 5.21 -3.09 -8.56
N LEU A 18 4.06 -3.71 -8.30
CA LEU A 18 2.77 -2.99 -8.24
C LEU A 18 2.76 -2.00 -7.07
N LEU A 19 3.12 -2.44 -5.85
CA LEU A 19 3.12 -1.55 -4.68
C LEU A 19 4.10 -0.39 -4.85
N GLU A 20 5.27 -0.62 -5.44
CA GLU A 20 6.25 0.42 -5.76
C GLU A 20 5.71 1.45 -6.75
N ARG A 21 4.98 1.02 -7.79
CA ARG A 21 4.35 1.95 -8.75
C ARG A 21 3.29 2.81 -8.08
N VAL A 22 2.44 2.22 -7.24
CA VAL A 22 1.41 2.98 -6.51
C VAL A 22 2.07 3.95 -5.54
N PHE A 23 3.07 3.50 -4.79
CA PHE A 23 3.82 4.32 -3.86
C PHE A 23 4.44 5.55 -4.55
N ALA A 24 5.10 5.36 -5.69
CA ALA A 24 5.72 6.43 -6.45
C ALA A 24 4.71 7.45 -7.03
N GLN A 25 3.47 7.03 -7.29
CA GLN A 25 2.40 7.91 -7.76
C GLN A 25 1.80 8.76 -6.63
N VAL A 26 1.69 8.20 -5.42
CA VAL A 26 1.00 8.83 -4.29
C VAL A 26 1.94 9.70 -3.44
N ILE A 27 3.23 9.34 -3.35
CA ILE A 27 4.20 10.08 -2.52
C ILE A 27 4.36 11.57 -2.85
N PRO A 28 4.32 12.05 -4.11
CA PRO A 28 4.52 13.47 -4.41
C PRO A 28 3.39 14.35 -3.87
N GLU A 29 2.20 13.78 -3.67
CA GLU A 29 1.01 14.50 -3.18
C GLU A 29 0.91 14.49 -1.65
N HIS A 30 1.60 13.56 -0.97
CA HIS A 30 1.43 13.29 0.45
C HIS A 30 2.77 13.20 1.22
N ASP A 31 3.72 14.08 0.87
CA ASP A 31 5.14 14.19 1.31
C ASP A 31 5.41 14.25 2.83
N THR A 32 4.43 13.97 3.69
CA THR A 32 4.59 14.03 5.14
C THR A 32 4.85 12.66 5.80
N HIS A 33 4.43 11.52 5.20
CA HIS A 33 4.53 10.21 5.88
C HIS A 33 4.73 9.02 4.91
N PRO A 34 5.91 8.88 4.27
CA PRO A 34 6.20 7.79 3.33
C PRO A 34 6.10 6.39 3.97
N ASP A 35 6.55 6.23 5.22
CA ASP A 35 6.50 4.95 5.92
C ASP A 35 5.04 4.49 6.15
N GLU A 36 4.14 5.43 6.44
CA GLU A 36 2.71 5.15 6.64
C GLU A 36 2.03 4.72 5.33
N LEU A 37 2.38 5.37 4.22
CA LEU A 37 1.91 4.97 2.89
C LEU A 37 2.37 3.55 2.55
N ALA A 38 3.64 3.21 2.80
CA ALA A 38 4.15 1.86 2.56
C ALA A 38 3.41 0.82 3.41
N MET A 39 3.20 1.10 4.69
CA MET A 39 2.44 0.22 5.60
C MET A 39 0.98 0.06 5.16
N LEU A 40 0.32 1.13 4.73
CA LEU A 40 -1.05 1.11 4.21
C LEU A 40 -1.16 0.23 2.97
N LEU A 41 -0.27 0.42 2.00
CA LEU A 41 -0.28 -0.35 0.75
C LEU A 41 -0.09 -1.85 0.98
N VAL A 42 0.85 -2.22 1.86
CA VAL A 42 1.04 -3.61 2.28
C VAL A 42 -0.23 -4.15 2.95
N ARG A 43 -0.86 -3.35 3.81
CA ARG A 43 -2.08 -3.76 4.51
C ARG A 43 -3.25 -3.97 3.55
N LEU A 44 -3.49 -3.05 2.62
CA LEU A 44 -4.53 -3.16 1.59
C LEU A 44 -4.32 -4.40 0.72
N PHE A 45 -3.07 -4.68 0.37
CA PHE A 45 -2.71 -5.87 -0.41
C PHE A 45 -2.99 -7.18 0.34
N GLN A 46 -2.74 -7.18 1.65
CA GLN A 46 -3.09 -8.29 2.54
C GLN A 46 -4.59 -8.46 2.70
N ASP A 47 -5.35 -7.36 2.73
CA ASP A 47 -6.81 -7.36 2.82
C ASP A 47 -7.50 -7.72 1.48
N GLY A 48 -6.72 -8.00 0.43
CA GLY A 48 -7.20 -8.54 -0.85
C GLY A 48 -7.34 -7.50 -1.97
N VAL A 49 -6.88 -6.27 -1.75
CA VAL A 49 -6.84 -5.23 -2.79
C VAL A 49 -5.65 -5.50 -3.70
N ARG A 50 -5.89 -5.90 -4.95
CA ARG A 50 -4.85 -6.39 -5.86
C ARG A 50 -4.73 -5.60 -7.16
N SER A 51 -5.63 -4.66 -7.42
CA SER A 51 -5.57 -3.81 -8.61
C SER A 51 -4.88 -2.48 -8.30
N GLU A 52 -4.17 -1.94 -9.29
CA GLU A 52 -3.51 -0.64 -9.19
C GLU A 52 -4.52 0.49 -8.93
N GLU A 53 -5.66 0.46 -9.62
CA GLU A 53 -6.74 1.43 -9.47
C GLU A 53 -7.34 1.44 -8.05
N GLU A 54 -7.64 0.28 -7.49
CA GLU A 54 -8.20 0.20 -6.13
C GLU A 54 -7.17 0.61 -5.07
N LEU A 55 -5.88 0.27 -5.27
CA LEU A 55 -4.81 0.67 -4.36
C LEU A 55 -4.60 2.19 -4.38
N LEU A 56 -4.61 2.82 -5.55
CA LEU A 56 -4.54 4.28 -5.69
C LEU A 56 -5.73 4.96 -5.02
N ALA A 57 -6.95 4.54 -5.36
CA ALA A 57 -8.16 5.13 -4.79
C ALA A 57 -8.23 4.97 -3.25
N ALA A 58 -7.76 3.84 -2.71
CA ALA A 58 -7.69 3.62 -1.27
C ALA A 58 -6.61 4.47 -0.60
N ALA A 59 -5.44 4.63 -1.24
CA ALA A 59 -4.37 5.47 -0.75
C ALA A 59 -4.79 6.95 -0.75
N GLU A 60 -5.32 7.48 -1.85
CA GLU A 60 -5.83 8.85 -1.93
C GLU A 60 -6.91 9.15 -0.87
N ARG A 61 -7.83 8.21 -0.65
CA ARG A 61 -8.88 8.35 0.39
C ARG A 61 -8.33 8.41 1.81
N TRP A 62 -7.17 7.81 2.06
CA TRP A 62 -6.56 7.81 3.39
C TRP A 62 -5.91 9.15 3.73
N PHE A 63 -5.35 9.83 2.72
CA PHE A 63 -4.59 11.07 2.90
C PHE A 63 -5.39 12.35 2.58
N ARG A 64 -6.67 12.22 2.18
CA ARG A 64 -7.60 13.33 1.96
C ARG A 64 -8.45 13.64 3.17
#